data_AF-R2SNI2-F1
#
_entry.id   AF-R2SNI2-F1
#
_cell.length_a   1.000
_cell.length_b   1.000
_cell.length_c   1.000
_cell.angle_alpha   90.00
_cell.angle_beta   90.00
_cell.angle_gamma   90.00
#
_symmetry.space_group_name_H-M   'P 1'
#
loop_
_entity.id
_entity.type
_entity.pdbx_description
1 polymer ?
#
loop_
_entity_poly.entity_id
_entity_poly.type
_entity_poly.pdbx_seq_one_letter_code
_entity_poly.pdbx_strand_id
1 'polypeptide(L)'
;MTQQINQLLQLNNQSFRLTAADVETVLDNRNQTLKDHHLIDFSLSNTLHFMEQAAQERRMTKRDYLTMVEVLQESFYYLHSLHPAEDEVLWEKLQEIYEKFDGNLEYLQGYIEDFPVSKEDE
;
A
#
# COMPACT_ATOMS: atom_id res chain seq x y z
N MET A 1 2.17 -15.95 -4.31
CA MET A 1 1.44 -14.74 -3.88
C MET A 1 0.11 -15.06 -3.21
N THR A 2 -0.99 -15.34 -3.95
CA THR A 2 -2.34 -15.46 -3.36
C THR A 2 -2.46 -16.47 -2.21
N GLN A 3 -1.82 -17.64 -2.33
CA GLN A 3 -1.85 -18.66 -1.27
C GLN A 3 -1.16 -18.19 0.02
N GLN A 4 -0.02 -17.51 -0.09
CA GLN A 4 0.74 -16.96 1.04
C GLN A 4 -0.06 -15.88 1.76
N ILE A 5 -0.64 -14.92 1.02
CA ILE A 5 -1.48 -13.87 1.61
C ILE A 5 -2.71 -14.47 2.29
N ASN A 6 -3.37 -15.46 1.68
CA ASN A 6 -4.50 -16.15 2.30
C ASN A 6 -4.14 -16.89 3.59
N GLN A 7 -2.90 -17.39 3.72
CA GLN A 7 -2.40 -17.95 4.97
C GLN A 7 -2.24 -16.87 6.05
N LEU A 8 -1.67 -15.72 5.69
CA LEU A 8 -1.52 -14.58 6.62
C LEU A 8 -2.88 -14.03 7.08
N LEU A 9 -3.81 -13.82 6.17
CA LEU A 9 -5.18 -13.41 6.49
C LEU A 9 -5.84 -14.38 7.48
N GLN A 10 -5.65 -15.68 7.28
CA GLN A 10 -6.17 -16.70 8.20
C GLN A 10 -5.48 -16.64 9.57
N LEU A 11 -4.16 -16.47 9.62
CA LEU A 11 -3.41 -16.32 10.88
C LEU A 11 -3.86 -15.08 11.68
N ASN A 12 -4.21 -14.00 10.97
CA ASN A 12 -4.72 -12.77 11.56
C ASN A 12 -6.25 -12.78 11.79
N ASN A 13 -6.88 -13.95 11.71
CA ASN A 13 -8.31 -14.17 11.99
C ASN A 13 -9.26 -13.34 11.09
N GLN A 14 -8.85 -13.09 9.85
CA GLN A 14 -9.72 -12.47 8.85
C GLN A 14 -10.78 -13.48 8.38
N SER A 15 -11.99 -12.99 8.15
CA SER A 15 -13.14 -13.83 7.79
C SER A 15 -13.27 -14.13 6.29
N PHE A 16 -12.32 -13.65 5.49
CA PHE A 16 -12.36 -13.71 4.04
C PHE A 16 -11.07 -14.31 3.46
N ARG A 17 -11.13 -14.65 2.17
CA ARG A 17 -9.99 -15.07 1.35
C ARG A 17 -9.99 -14.30 0.03
N LEU A 18 -8.81 -14.04 -0.47
CA LEU A 18 -8.59 -13.48 -1.80
C LEU A 18 -8.73 -14.57 -2.87
N THR A 19 -9.43 -14.22 -3.92
CA THR A 19 -9.53 -14.97 -5.18
C THR A 19 -8.43 -14.53 -6.14
N ALA A 20 -8.30 -15.22 -7.28
CA ALA A 20 -7.41 -14.76 -8.35
C ALA A 20 -7.83 -13.38 -8.88
N ALA A 21 -9.14 -13.16 -9.10
CA ALA A 21 -9.67 -11.90 -9.57
C ALA A 21 -9.42 -10.72 -8.62
N ASP A 22 -9.46 -10.97 -7.29
CA ASP A 22 -9.12 -9.95 -6.29
C ASP A 22 -7.65 -9.51 -6.46
N VAL A 23 -6.73 -10.45 -6.73
CA VAL A 23 -5.30 -10.15 -6.95
C VAL A 23 -5.07 -9.49 -8.30
N GLU A 24 -5.77 -9.92 -9.35
CA GLU A 24 -5.72 -9.25 -10.66
C GLU A 24 -6.12 -7.78 -10.54
N THR A 25 -7.18 -7.48 -9.78
CA THR A 25 -7.61 -6.10 -9.53
C THR A 25 -6.51 -5.27 -8.85
N VAL A 26 -5.84 -5.83 -7.82
CA VAL A 26 -4.71 -5.15 -7.15
C VAL A 26 -3.57 -4.84 -8.13
N LEU A 27 -3.25 -5.77 -9.03
CA LEU A 27 -2.20 -5.61 -10.03
C LEU A 27 -2.59 -4.63 -11.14
N ASP A 28 -3.86 -4.60 -11.54
CA ASP A 28 -4.36 -3.64 -12.52
C ASP A 28 -4.32 -2.22 -11.95
N ASN A 29 -4.76 -2.02 -10.70
CA ASN A 29 -4.66 -0.74 -10.01
C ASN A 29 -3.21 -0.29 -9.86
N ARG A 30 -2.29 -1.22 -9.53
CA ARG A 30 -0.83 -0.95 -9.53
C ARG A 30 -0.36 -0.43 -10.87
N ASN A 31 -0.66 -1.16 -11.94
CA ASN A 31 -0.16 -0.83 -13.27
C ASN A 31 -0.69 0.52 -13.75
N GLN A 32 -1.94 0.84 -13.38
CA GLN A 32 -2.52 2.15 -13.63
C GLN A 32 -1.79 3.25 -12.85
N THR A 33 -1.54 3.04 -11.55
CA THR A 33 -0.76 3.96 -10.70
C THR A 33 0.64 4.24 -11.27
N LEU A 34 1.37 3.18 -11.63
CA LEU A 34 2.71 3.31 -12.23
C LEU A 34 2.67 4.14 -13.52
N LYS A 35 1.66 3.91 -14.36
CA LYS A 35 1.47 4.64 -15.61
C LYS A 35 1.18 6.12 -15.36
N ASP A 36 0.32 6.42 -14.40
CA ASP A 36 -0.08 7.79 -14.05
C ASP A 36 1.08 8.61 -13.47
N HIS A 37 2.01 7.94 -12.77
CA HIS A 37 3.22 8.55 -12.23
C HIS A 37 4.48 8.39 -13.08
N HIS A 38 4.35 7.86 -14.30
CA HIS A 38 5.47 7.62 -15.23
C HIS A 38 6.61 6.76 -14.65
N LEU A 39 6.27 5.80 -13.80
CA LEU A 39 7.19 4.87 -13.17
C LEU A 39 7.24 3.53 -13.90
N ILE A 40 8.35 2.81 -13.74
CA ILE A 40 8.53 1.45 -14.21
C ILE A 40 9.03 0.60 -13.04
N ASP A 41 8.25 -0.39 -12.64
CA ASP A 41 8.64 -1.38 -11.64
C ASP A 41 8.21 -2.77 -12.13
N PHE A 42 9.19 -3.65 -12.35
CA PHE A 42 8.99 -5.03 -12.81
C PHE A 42 8.82 -6.02 -11.64
N SER A 43 9.11 -5.59 -10.42
CA SER A 43 8.98 -6.41 -9.23
C SER A 43 7.56 -6.36 -8.68
N LEU A 44 7.16 -7.41 -7.97
CA LEU A 44 5.94 -7.40 -7.16
C LEU A 44 6.24 -7.25 -5.66
N SER A 45 7.48 -6.93 -5.28
CA SER A 45 7.89 -6.79 -3.88
C SER A 45 7.04 -5.76 -3.14
N ASN A 46 6.83 -4.57 -3.73
CA ASN A 46 6.02 -3.51 -3.13
C ASN A 46 4.56 -3.92 -2.94
N THR A 47 3.95 -4.56 -3.95
CA THR A 47 2.59 -5.10 -3.82
C THR A 47 2.50 -6.15 -2.72
N LEU A 48 3.47 -7.07 -2.67
CA LEU A 48 3.52 -8.09 -1.61
C LEU A 48 3.63 -7.43 -0.23
N HIS A 49 4.52 -6.46 -0.08
CA HIS A 49 4.69 -5.70 1.16
C HIS A 49 3.36 -5.11 1.65
N PHE A 50 2.64 -4.37 0.80
CA PHE A 50 1.36 -3.76 1.21
C PHE A 50 0.25 -4.78 1.46
N MET A 51 0.19 -5.86 0.68
CA MET A 51 -0.74 -6.96 0.93
C MET A 51 -0.48 -7.66 2.27
N GLU A 52 0.79 -7.81 2.65
CA GLU A 52 1.20 -8.40 3.92
C GLU A 52 0.94 -7.43 5.08
N GLN A 53 1.25 -6.15 4.94
CA GLN A 53 0.98 -5.10 5.93
C GLN A 53 -0.52 -4.99 6.23
N ALA A 54 -1.36 -4.85 5.19
CA ALA A 54 -2.81 -4.81 5.36
C ALA A 54 -3.38 -6.10 5.99
N ALA A 55 -2.71 -7.23 5.85
CA ALA A 55 -3.16 -8.49 6.45
C ALA A 55 -2.94 -8.53 7.96
N GLN A 56 -2.06 -7.67 8.52
CA GLN A 56 -1.79 -7.57 9.96
C GLN A 56 -2.88 -6.85 10.73
N GLU A 57 -3.65 -6.00 10.05
CA GLU A 57 -4.82 -5.34 10.61
C GLU A 57 -5.87 -6.36 11.05
N ARG A 58 -6.70 -5.98 12.03
CA ARG A 58 -7.71 -6.88 12.61
C ARG A 58 -9.11 -6.49 12.18
N ARG A 59 -9.97 -7.51 12.00
CA ARG A 59 -11.43 -7.35 11.83
C ARG A 59 -11.82 -6.51 10.60
N MET A 60 -11.11 -6.68 9.49
CA MET A 60 -11.44 -6.01 8.23
C MET A 60 -12.47 -6.82 7.45
N THR A 61 -13.28 -6.15 6.64
CA THR A 61 -13.95 -6.83 5.52
C THR A 61 -12.97 -6.99 4.36
N LYS A 62 -13.28 -7.87 3.40
CA LYS A 62 -12.46 -7.99 2.17
C LYS A 62 -12.32 -6.64 1.46
N ARG A 63 -13.40 -5.86 1.41
CA ARG A 63 -13.40 -4.55 0.76
C ARG A 63 -12.42 -3.61 1.46
N ASP A 64 -12.49 -3.53 2.79
CA ASP A 64 -11.61 -2.63 3.55
C ASP A 64 -10.13 -3.02 3.35
N TYR A 65 -9.84 -4.33 3.33
CA TYR A 65 -8.49 -4.84 3.02
C TYR A 65 -8.02 -4.43 1.63
N LEU A 66 -8.84 -4.63 0.59
CA LEU A 66 -8.47 -4.27 -0.78
C LEU A 66 -8.26 -2.76 -0.94
N THR A 67 -9.13 -1.95 -0.32
CA THR A 67 -8.99 -0.49 -0.30
C THR A 67 -7.71 -0.05 0.41
N MET A 68 -7.35 -0.68 1.53
CA MET A 68 -6.09 -0.37 2.21
C MET A 68 -4.87 -0.68 1.35
N VAL A 69 -4.85 -1.83 0.68
CA VAL A 69 -3.76 -2.20 -0.23
C VAL A 69 -3.65 -1.20 -1.39
N GLU A 70 -4.78 -0.83 -1.98
CA GLU A 70 -4.85 0.16 -3.06
C GLU A 70 -4.29 1.52 -2.61
N VAL A 71 -4.79 2.07 -1.50
CA VAL A 71 -4.36 3.38 -0.99
C VAL A 71 -2.88 3.41 -0.63
N LEU A 72 -2.38 2.39 0.08
CA LEU A 72 -0.97 2.33 0.44
C LEU A 72 -0.07 2.25 -0.80
N GLN A 73 -0.47 1.46 -1.80
CA GLN A 73 0.28 1.31 -3.03
C GLN A 73 0.27 2.60 -3.89
N GLU A 74 -0.89 3.26 -4.02
CA GLU A 74 -1.00 4.56 -4.69
C GLU A 74 -0.13 5.61 -4.02
N SER A 75 -0.23 5.70 -2.69
CA SER A 75 0.53 6.64 -1.87
C SER A 75 2.04 6.41 -1.99
N PHE A 76 2.46 5.14 -1.97
CA PHE A 76 3.87 4.78 -2.15
C PHE A 76 4.40 5.21 -3.52
N TYR A 77 3.71 4.86 -4.62
CA TYR A 77 4.20 5.19 -5.95
C TYR A 77 4.09 6.69 -6.25
N TYR A 78 3.11 7.40 -5.67
CA TYR A 78 3.10 8.86 -5.69
C TYR A 78 4.35 9.42 -5.00
N LEU A 79 4.66 8.98 -3.77
CA LEU A 79 5.87 9.41 -3.06
C LEU A 79 7.14 9.07 -3.85
N HIS A 80 7.23 7.85 -4.40
CA HIS A 80 8.36 7.40 -5.21
C HIS A 80 8.55 8.25 -6.48
N SER A 81 7.47 8.78 -7.05
CA SER A 81 7.54 9.65 -8.23
C SER A 81 8.13 11.03 -7.93
N LEU A 82 8.03 11.47 -6.68
CA LEU A 82 8.51 12.76 -6.21
C LEU A 82 9.88 12.67 -5.55
N HIS A 83 10.15 11.55 -4.88
CA HIS A 83 11.38 11.26 -4.15
C HIS A 83 12.01 9.96 -4.63
N PRO A 84 13.02 10.03 -5.49
CA PRO A 84 13.81 8.85 -5.82
C PRO A 84 14.64 8.46 -4.58
N ALA A 85 14.12 7.52 -3.80
CA ALA A 85 14.75 6.92 -2.63
C ALA A 85 14.63 5.40 -2.71
N GLU A 86 15.32 4.68 -1.82
CA GLU A 86 15.16 3.23 -1.70
C GLU A 86 13.75 2.89 -1.19
N ASP A 87 13.19 1.76 -1.64
CA ASP A 87 11.82 1.33 -1.34
C ASP A 87 11.59 1.29 0.19
N GLU A 88 12.57 0.80 0.95
CA GLU A 88 12.52 0.71 2.41
C GLU A 88 12.34 2.08 3.09
N VAL A 89 13.02 3.11 2.59
CA VAL A 89 12.90 4.48 3.13
C VAL A 89 11.50 5.03 2.89
N LEU A 90 10.92 4.72 1.73
CA LEU A 90 9.56 5.15 1.39
C LEU A 90 8.51 4.36 2.19
N TRP A 91 8.73 3.07 2.47
CA TRP A 91 7.88 2.27 3.35
C TRP A 91 7.85 2.84 4.77
N GLU A 92 9.02 3.18 5.34
CA GLU A 92 9.13 3.76 6.67
C GLU A 92 8.37 5.09 6.76
N LYS A 93 8.58 6.00 5.79
CA LYS A 93 7.84 7.27 5.73
C LYS A 93 6.34 7.07 5.64
N LEU A 94 5.89 6.13 4.79
CA LEU A 94 4.47 5.84 4.64
C LEU A 94 3.87 5.28 5.95
N GLN A 95 4.60 4.41 6.64
CA GLN A 95 4.20 3.85 7.92
C GLN A 95 4.13 4.93 9.01
N GLU A 96 5.09 5.84 9.10
CA GLU A 96 5.06 6.96 10.04
C GLU A 96 3.83 7.86 9.83
N ILE A 97 3.49 8.14 8.57
CA ILE A 97 2.29 8.91 8.23
C ILE A 97 1.01 8.14 8.59
N TYR A 98 0.97 6.84 8.29
CA TYR A 98 -0.15 5.97 8.64
C TYR A 98 -0.40 5.94 10.15
N GLU A 99 0.65 5.76 10.95
CA GLU A 99 0.58 5.76 12.41
C GLU A 99 0.19 7.13 12.98
N LYS A 100 0.73 8.21 12.43
CA LYS A 100 0.39 9.60 12.83
C LYS A 100 -1.11 9.89 12.72
N PHE A 101 -1.80 9.25 11.79
CA PHE A 101 -3.23 9.43 11.56
C PHE A 101 -4.08 8.26 12.07
N ASP A 102 -3.56 7.43 12.99
CA ASP A 102 -4.27 6.28 13.57
C ASP A 102 -4.86 5.34 12.50
N GLY A 103 -4.15 5.18 11.39
CA GLY A 103 -4.55 4.36 10.25
C GLY A 103 -5.64 4.97 9.36
N ASN A 104 -5.92 6.27 9.48
CA ASN A 104 -6.86 6.95 8.61
C ASN A 104 -6.26 7.17 7.20
N LEU A 105 -6.73 6.36 6.25
CA LEU A 105 -6.29 6.35 4.86
C LEU A 105 -6.55 7.67 4.12
N GLU A 106 -7.67 8.34 4.40
CA GLU A 106 -8.01 9.63 3.75
C GLU A 106 -7.03 10.73 4.19
N TYR A 107 -6.70 10.79 5.49
CA TYR A 107 -5.72 11.74 5.99
C TYR A 107 -4.29 11.40 5.56
N LEU A 108 -3.95 10.12 5.41
CA LEU A 108 -2.68 9.71 4.83
C LEU A 108 -2.53 10.22 3.39
N GLN A 109 -3.54 10.02 2.54
CA GLN A 109 -3.51 10.48 1.15
C GLN A 109 -3.42 12.01 1.09
N GLY A 110 -4.29 12.71 1.81
CA GLY A 110 -4.29 14.17 1.84
C GLY A 110 -2.97 14.75 2.36
N TYR A 111 -2.35 14.14 3.38
CA TYR A 111 -1.06 14.60 3.89
C TYR A 111 0.07 14.42 2.86
N ILE A 112 0.08 13.29 2.14
CA ILE A 112 1.09 13.01 1.12
C ILE A 112 0.93 13.97 -0.07
N GLU A 113 -0.30 14.29 -0.46
CA GLU A 113 -0.60 15.27 -1.51
C GLU A 113 -0.16 16.70 -1.11
N ASP A 114 -0.45 17.11 0.13
CA ASP A 114 -0.17 18.46 0.64
C ASP A 114 1.29 18.68 1.07
N PHE A 115 1.96 17.62 1.54
CA PHE A 115 3.33 17.65 2.04
C PHE A 115 4.19 16.62 1.32
N PRO A 116 4.33 16.72 -0.02
CA PRO A 116 5.05 15.73 -0.81
C PRO A 116 6.51 15.61 -0.36
N VAL A 117 7.07 16.67 0.22
CA VAL A 117 8.40 16.74 0.80
C VAL A 117 8.26 17.32 2.20
N SER A 118 8.40 16.53 3.26
CA SER A 118 8.73 17.13 4.55
C SER A 118 10.08 17.82 4.35
N LYS A 119 10.04 19.15 4.30
CA LYS A 119 11.22 20.02 4.34
C LYS A 119 11.93 19.83 5.70
N GLU A 120 12.62 18.72 5.88
CA GLU A 120 13.49 18.48 7.03
C GLU A 120 14.71 17.69 6.55
N ASP A 121 15.45 18.29 5.61
CA ASP A 121 16.86 17.98 5.31
C ASP A 121 17.59 19.31 5.00
N GLU A 122 17.37 20.33 5.85
CA GLU A 122 18.26 21.51 6.00
C GLU A 122 18.73 21.64 7.45
#